data_AF-A0A8S0RIY6-F1
#
_entry.id   AF-A0A8S0RIY6-F1
#
_cell.length_a   1.000
_cell.length_b   1.000
_cell.length_c   1.000
_cell.angle_alpha   90.00
_cell.angle_beta   90.00
_cell.angle_gamma   90.00
#
_symmetry.space_group_name_H-M   'P 1'
#
loop_
_entity.id
_entity.type
_entity.pdbx_description
1 polymer ?
#
loop_
_entity_poly.entity_id
_entity_poly.type
_entity_poly.pdbx_seq_one_letter_code
_entity_poly.pdbx_strand_id
1 'polypeptide(L)'
;MYYRGASAAVIVYDIANQESFEQAKKWVRELQGQGNSNTDMALAGNKADLLDARKVLEEASYFFFLSSFSFPFFENFLFQLIYIE
;
A
#
# COMPACT_ATOMS: atom_id res chain seq x y z
N MET A 1 -7.69 -7.54 -11.71
CA MET A 1 -6.94 -6.27 -11.83
C MET A 1 -6.83 -5.90 -13.29
N TYR A 2 -7.08 -4.64 -13.64
CA TYR A 2 -6.84 -4.08 -14.98
C TYR A 2 -5.74 -3.02 -14.85
N TYR A 3 -4.55 -3.30 -15.37
CA TYR A 3 -3.37 -2.42 -15.22
C TYR A 3 -2.91 -1.79 -16.54
N ARG A 4 -3.53 -2.15 -17.68
CA ARG A 4 -3.16 -1.58 -18.98
C ARG A 4 -3.53 -0.10 -19.04
N GLY A 5 -2.50 0.75 -19.04
CA GLY A 5 -2.63 2.21 -19.17
C GLY A 5 -2.86 2.95 -17.85
N ALA A 6 -2.74 2.29 -16.69
CA ALA A 6 -2.84 2.97 -15.41
C ALA A 6 -1.57 3.79 -15.12
N SER A 7 -1.72 5.07 -14.80
CA SER A 7 -0.61 5.94 -14.38
C SER A 7 -0.24 5.73 -12.91
N ALA A 8 -1.17 5.22 -12.10
CA ALA A 8 -0.94 4.97 -10.69
C ALA A 8 -1.66 3.70 -10.20
N ALA A 9 -1.14 3.09 -9.13
CA ALA A 9 -1.74 1.96 -8.44
C ALA A 9 -1.73 2.18 -6.92
N VAL A 10 -2.88 1.97 -6.28
CA VAL A 10 -3.00 1.94 -4.81
C VAL A 10 -3.19 0.50 -4.37
N ILE A 11 -2.29 0.02 -3.52
CA ILE A 11 -2.27 -1.35 -3.00
C ILE A 11 -2.76 -1.28 -1.56
N VAL A 12 -3.89 -1.91 -1.28
CA VAL A 12 -4.55 -1.80 0.02
C VAL A 12 -4.46 -3.13 0.76
N TYR A 13 -4.12 -3.08 2.04
CA TYR A 13 -4.21 -4.20 2.98
C TYR A 13 -5.08 -3.82 4.17
N ASP A 14 -5.52 -4.81 4.96
CA ASP A 14 -6.29 -4.62 6.19
C ASP A 14 -5.36 -4.74 7.40
N ILE A 15 -5.33 -3.71 8.26
CA ILE A 15 -4.42 -3.67 9.41
C ILE A 15 -4.69 -4.79 10.44
N ALA A 16 -5.90 -5.34 10.47
CA ALA A 16 -6.30 -6.44 11.33
C ALA A 16 -6.09 -7.82 10.67
N ASN A 17 -5.52 -7.88 9.47
CA ASN A 17 -5.30 -9.12 8.72
C ASN A 17 -3.87 -9.21 8.13
N GLN A 18 -3.01 -9.99 8.80
CA GLN A 18 -1.63 -10.22 8.37
C GLN A 18 -1.52 -10.84 6.97
N GLU A 19 -2.41 -11.75 6.60
CA GLU A 19 -2.37 -12.40 5.29
C GLU A 19 -2.61 -11.38 4.17
N SER A 20 -3.52 -10.42 4.38
CA SER A 20 -3.78 -9.35 3.43
C SER A 20 -2.53 -8.49 3.16
N PHE A 21 -1.71 -8.26 4.19
CA PHE A 21 -0.44 -7.55 4.06
C PHE A 21 0.59 -8.36 3.28
N GLU A 22 0.68 -9.68 3.50
CA GLU A 22 1.55 -10.54 2.70
C GLU A 22 1.12 -10.59 1.22
N GLN A 23 -0.19 -10.55 0.94
CA GLN A 23 -0.68 -10.44 -0.43
C GLN A 23 -0.35 -9.07 -1.05
N ALA A 24 -0.49 -7.97 -0.30
CA ALA A 24 -0.08 -6.64 -0.76
C ALA A 24 1.41 -6.58 -1.14
N LYS A 25 2.30 -7.21 -0.37
CA LYS A 25 3.72 -7.31 -0.71
C LYS A 25 3.96 -8.04 -2.03
N LYS A 26 3.19 -9.11 -2.31
CA LYS A 26 3.29 -9.82 -3.59
C LYS A 26 2.86 -8.90 -4.75
N TRP A 27 1.76 -8.18 -4.60
CA TRP A 27 1.30 -7.23 -5.61
C TRP A 27 2.31 -6.11 -5.89
N VAL A 28 2.97 -5.57 -4.86
CA VAL A 28 4.06 -4.59 -5.03
C VAL A 28 5.16 -5.16 -5.92
N ARG A 29 5.64 -6.37 -5.62
CA ARG A 29 6.72 -7.01 -6.39
C ARG A 29 6.30 -7.35 -7.82
N GLU A 30 5.07 -7.82 -8.00
CA GLU A 30 4.53 -8.13 -9.33
C GLU A 30 4.43 -6.88 -10.20
N LEU A 31 3.95 -5.77 -9.65
CA LEU A 31 3.84 -4.50 -10.39
C LEU A 31 5.22 -3.92 -10.73
N GLN A 32 6.19 -4.02 -9.81
CA GLN A 32 7.58 -3.64 -10.08
C GLN A 32 8.24 -4.52 -11.13
N GLY A 33 7.96 -5.84 -11.11
CA GLY A 33 8.52 -6.81 -12.05
C GLY A 33 7.98 -6.71 -13.48
N GLN A 34 6.82 -6.10 -13.69
CA GLN A 34 6.23 -5.89 -15.03
C GLN A 34 6.96 -4.81 -15.85
N GLY A 35 7.96 -4.14 -15.30
CA GLY A 35 8.83 -3.21 -16.05
C GLY A 35 8.14 -1.91 -16.46
N ASN A 36 6.93 -1.64 -15.97
CA ASN A 36 6.25 -0.37 -16.22
C ASN A 36 6.79 0.69 -15.26
N SER A 37 7.98 1.22 -15.58
CA SER A 37 8.73 2.19 -14.76
C SER A 37 8.00 3.50 -14.49
N ASN A 38 6.85 3.74 -15.14
CA ASN A 38 6.07 4.97 -15.05
C ASN A 38 4.77 4.81 -14.26
N THR A 39 4.53 3.67 -13.60
CA THR A 39 3.36 3.52 -12.73
C THR A 39 3.71 3.97 -11.32
N ASP A 40 3.15 5.10 -10.88
CA ASP A 40 3.27 5.55 -9.49
C ASP A 40 2.54 4.57 -8.58
N MET A 41 3.13 4.20 -7.44
CA MET A 41 2.54 3.23 -6.54
C MET A 41 2.41 3.78 -5.12
N ALA A 42 1.30 3.44 -4.46
CA ALA A 42 1.08 3.70 -3.05
C ALA A 42 0.66 2.41 -2.33
N LEU A 43 1.04 2.30 -1.05
CA LEU A 43 0.61 1.21 -0.15
C LEU A 43 -0.26 1.79 0.96
N ALA A 44 -1.35 1.09 1.28
CA ALA A 44 -2.39 1.62 2.14
C ALA A 44 -2.91 0.61 3.17
N GLY A 45 -2.80 0.96 4.45
CA GLY A 45 -3.42 0.21 5.55
C GLY A 45 -4.86 0.67 5.77
N ASN A 46 -5.82 -0.19 5.46
CA ASN A 46 -7.25 0.05 5.62
C ASN A 46 -7.77 -0.49 6.97
N LYS A 47 -8.98 -0.07 7.34
CA LYS A 47 -9.66 -0.38 8.62
C LYS A 47 -8.95 0.18 9.84
N ALA A 48 -8.52 1.44 9.74
CA ALA A 48 -7.87 2.17 10.82
C ALA A 48 -8.76 2.35 12.06
N ASP A 49 -10.05 2.05 11.98
CA ASP A 49 -10.95 1.93 13.14
C ASP A 49 -10.63 0.70 14.02
N LEU A 50 -9.91 -0.30 13.51
CA LEU A 50 -9.57 -1.55 14.20
C LEU A 50 -8.17 -1.54 14.82
N LEU A 51 -7.68 -0.39 15.32
CA LEU A 51 -6.34 -0.28 15.91
C LEU A 51 -6.09 -1.30 17.03
N ASP A 52 -7.09 -1.52 17.89
CA ASP A 52 -6.98 -2.47 19.00
C ASP A 52 -6.86 -3.93 18.54
N ALA A 53 -7.33 -4.24 17.32
CA ALA A 53 -7.25 -5.55 16.70
C ALA A 53 -6.13 -5.63 15.65
N ARG A 54 -5.22 -4.64 15.60
CA ARG A 54 -4.11 -4.58 14.66
C ARG A 54 -3.26 -5.84 14.77
N LYS A 55 -3.03 -6.48 13.63
CA LYS A 55 -2.11 -7.61 13.48
C LYS A 55 -0.86 -7.24 12.69
N VAL A 56 -0.98 -6.25 11.81
CA VAL A 56 0.14 -5.72 11.03
C VAL A 56 0.78 -4.58 11.82
N LEU A 57 1.97 -4.82 12.35
CA LEU A 57 2.75 -3.81 13.06
C LEU A 57 3.04 -2.61 12.15
N GLU A 58 2.94 -1.43 12.73
CA GLU A 58 3.16 -0.16 12.04
C GLU A 58 4.58 -0.11 11.45
N GLU A 59 5.56 -0.47 12.27
CA GLU A 59 6.98 -0.52 11.91
C GLU A 59 7.25 -1.52 10.79
N ALA A 60 6.54 -2.65 10.76
CA ALA A 60 6.68 -3.65 9.71
C ALA A 60 6.15 -3.12 8.36
N SER A 61 5.03 -2.40 8.39
CA SER A 61 4.48 -1.74 7.20
C SER A 61 5.37 -0.62 6.69
N TYR A 62 5.90 0.19 7.61
CA TYR A 62 6.82 1.28 7.33
C TYR A 62 8.13 0.78 6.73
N PHE A 63 8.76 -0.22 7.34
CA PHE A 63 10.01 -0.79 6.86
C PHE A 63 9.86 -1.39 5.46
N PHE A 64 8.75 -2.11 5.24
CA PHE A 64 8.45 -2.62 3.90
C PHE A 64 8.28 -1.49 2.89
N PHE A 65 7.56 -0.43 3.25
CA PHE A 65 7.40 0.73 2.38
C PHE A 65 8.75 1.37 2.02
N LEU A 66 9.60 1.69 2.99
CA LEU A 66 10.92 2.29 2.71
C LEU A 66 11.80 1.39 1.84
N SER A 67 11.68 0.07 1.99
CA SER A 67 12.44 -0.89 1.18
C SER A 67 11.97 -1.01 -0.26
N SER A 68 10.71 -0.63 -0.53
CA SER A 68 10.03 -0.90 -1.80
C SER A 68 9.67 0.37 -2.59
N PHE A 69 9.60 1.53 -1.93
CA PHE A 69 9.19 2.80 -2.53
C PHE A 69 10.28 3.85 -2.30
N SER A 70 10.64 4.60 -3.34
CA SER A 70 11.68 5.64 -3.26
C SER A 70 11.20 6.99 -2.74
N PHE A 71 9.88 7.12 -2.49
CA PHE A 71 9.26 8.34 -1.98
C PHE A 71 9.02 8.22 -0.46
N PRO A 72 8.96 9.34 0.29
CA PRO A 72 8.70 9.30 1.73
C PRO A 72 7.31 8.71 2.04
N PHE A 73 7.25 7.91 3.11
CA PHE A 73 6.00 7.31 3.59
C PHE A 73 5.13 8.39 4.21
N PHE A 74 3.89 8.50 3.74
CA PHE A 74 2.90 9.35 4.39
C PHE A 74 1.79 8.45 4.96
N GLU A 75 1.99 8.06 6.21
CA GLU A 75 1.10 7.19 6.99
C GLU A 75 -0.34 7.73 7.09
N ASN A 76 -0.51 9.04 6.91
CA ASN A 76 -1.80 9.73 7.01
C ASN A 76 -2.40 10.19 5.67
N PHE A 77 -1.79 9.88 4.51
CA PHE A 77 -2.27 10.40 3.22
C PHE A 77 -3.59 9.76 2.73
N LEU A 78 -4.05 8.69 3.39
CA LEU A 78 -5.29 7.99 3.01
C LEU A 78 -6.57 8.65 3.49
N PHE A 79 -6.51 9.54 4.48
CA PHE A 79 -7.67 10.36 4.81
C PHE A 79 -7.85 11.52 3.83
N GLN A 80 -6.80 11.96 3.13
CA GLN A 80 -6.88 13.17 2.31
C GLN A 80 -7.15 12.89 0.82
N LEU A 81 -6.88 11.69 0.30
CA LEU A 81 -7.18 11.33 -1.10
C LEU A 81 -8.59 10.76 -1.33
N ILE A 82 -9.38 10.53 -0.27
CA ILE A 82 -10.81 10.17 -0.39
C ILE A 82 -11.71 11.42 -0.23
N TYR A 83 -11.18 12.55 0.23
CA TYR A 83 -11.80 13.86 0.06
C TYR A 83 -11.26 14.53 -1.20
N ILE A 84 -11.69 14.02 -2.37
CA ILE A 84 -11.70 14.81 -3.59
C ILE A 84 -12.93 15.73 -3.48
N GLU A 85 -12.72 17.00 -3.11
CA GLU A 85 -13.45 18.09 -3.77
C GLU A 85 -12.69 18.47 -5.05
#